data_AF-A0A815RGE0-F1
#
_entry.id   AF-A0A815RGE0-F1
#
_cell.length_a   1.000
_cell.length_b   1.000
_cell.length_c   1.000
_cell.angle_alpha   90.00
_cell.angle_beta   90.00
_cell.angle_gamma   90.00
#
_symmetry.space_group_name_H-M   'P 1'
#
loop_
_entity.id
_entity.type
_entity.pdbx_description
1 polymer ?
#
loop_
_entity_poly.entity_id
_entity_poly.type
_entity_poly.pdbx_seq_one_letter_code
_entity_poly.pdbx_strand_id
1 'polypeptide(L)'
;MKIHQSVRVTVVRKRTLARKPTKKQRRQRLQQQQQQPQQLQKQLQHQVLHPRLQLVQQQQQLRQQLQQQVLHPRRRLVQQQQQQHQSAHQEYIHKVLLAVFNQQVYVQLGHLFGTYNTNGINATNSVVVNAIATALRTSSAYSGTSNGVTWYVGTCGSGMELASTAVCACATGYSIRPCIGGLNWGGVDSTSCSAPSQVMTLSFQ
;
A
#
# COMPACT_ATOMS: atom_id res chain seq x y z
N MET A 1 -40.44 48.75 109.70
CA MET A 1 -41.83 49.18 109.40
C MET A 1 -41.77 50.16 108.23
N LYS A 2 -42.58 49.92 107.19
CA LYS A 2 -42.52 50.49 105.82
C LYS A 2 -42.36 52.01 105.75
N ILE A 3 -41.62 52.51 104.74
CA ILE A 3 -42.12 53.55 103.82
C ILE A 3 -41.55 53.27 102.41
N HIS A 4 -42.41 52.78 101.51
CA HIS A 4 -42.16 52.72 100.07
C HIS A 4 -42.41 54.12 99.49
N GLN A 5 -41.42 54.76 98.90
CA GLN A 5 -41.66 55.93 98.05
C GLN A 5 -41.80 55.46 96.59
N SER A 6 -43.00 55.67 96.03
CA SER A 6 -43.27 55.44 94.62
C SER A 6 -42.72 56.59 93.78
N VAL A 7 -41.75 56.29 92.91
CA VAL A 7 -41.26 57.22 91.88
C VAL A 7 -42.17 57.11 90.65
N ARG A 8 -42.96 58.16 90.39
CA ARG A 8 -43.71 58.29 89.12
C ARG A 8 -42.78 58.73 88.00
N VAL A 9 -42.42 57.82 87.10
CA VAL A 9 -41.73 58.16 85.85
C VAL A 9 -42.76 58.55 84.80
N THR A 10 -42.82 59.83 84.45
CA THR A 10 -43.66 60.32 83.33
C THR A 10 -42.88 60.16 82.04
N VAL A 11 -43.22 59.15 81.23
CA VAL A 11 -42.62 58.95 79.90
C VAL A 11 -43.30 59.88 78.89
N VAL A 12 -42.64 60.99 78.55
CA VAL A 12 -43.08 61.87 77.46
C VAL A 12 -42.69 61.24 76.12
N ARG A 13 -43.62 60.52 75.48
CA ARG A 13 -43.44 60.03 74.10
C ARG A 13 -43.47 61.21 73.12
N LYS A 14 -42.30 61.69 72.68
CA LYS A 14 -42.19 62.56 71.50
C LYS A 14 -42.64 61.77 70.26
N ARG A 15 -43.80 62.12 69.68
CA ARG A 15 -44.19 61.68 68.33
C ARG A 15 -43.25 62.34 67.31
N THR A 16 -42.21 61.64 66.88
CA THR A 16 -41.45 62.02 65.69
C THR A 16 -42.31 61.70 64.46
N LEU A 17 -42.94 62.72 63.88
CA LEU A 17 -43.51 62.65 62.54
C LEU A 17 -42.39 62.24 61.57
N ALA A 18 -42.54 61.11 60.89
CA ALA A 18 -41.60 60.69 59.85
C ALA A 18 -41.52 61.80 58.78
N ARG A 19 -40.39 62.51 58.73
CA ARG A 19 -40.16 63.57 57.74
C ARG A 19 -40.28 62.97 56.34
N LYS A 20 -41.15 63.54 55.51
CA LYS A 20 -41.26 63.16 54.09
C LYS A 20 -39.87 63.29 53.44
N PRO A 21 -39.44 62.29 52.66
CA PRO A 21 -38.10 62.29 52.08
C PRO A 21 -37.91 63.53 51.19
N THR A 22 -36.77 64.17 51.32
CA THR A 22 -36.44 65.37 50.52
C THR A 22 -36.35 65.01 49.03
N LYS A 23 -36.55 65.99 48.14
CA LYS A 23 -36.45 65.78 46.68
C LYS A 23 -35.12 65.14 46.27
N LYS A 24 -34.02 65.48 46.98
CA LYS A 24 -32.68 64.88 46.81
C LYS A 24 -32.64 63.40 47.20
N GLN A 25 -33.22 63.05 48.36
CA GLN A 25 -33.31 61.66 48.82
C GLN A 25 -34.21 60.80 47.90
N ARG A 26 -35.30 61.36 47.36
CA ARG A 26 -36.13 60.68 46.35
C ARG A 26 -35.37 60.43 45.06
N ARG A 27 -34.62 61.42 44.55
CA ARG A 27 -33.75 61.25 43.38
C ARG A 27 -32.67 60.19 43.60
N GLN A 28 -32.01 60.19 44.75
CA GLN A 28 -31.01 59.17 45.09
C GLN A 28 -31.61 57.76 45.18
N ARG A 29 -32.80 57.61 45.79
CA ARG A 29 -33.50 56.32 45.83
C ARG A 29 -33.93 55.85 44.44
N LEU A 30 -34.39 56.74 43.59
CA LEU A 30 -34.73 56.42 42.19
C LEU A 30 -33.48 56.02 41.40
N GLN A 31 -32.36 56.70 41.59
CA GLN A 31 -31.08 56.31 40.96
C GLN A 31 -30.58 54.97 41.46
N GLN A 32 -30.65 54.69 42.77
CA GLN A 32 -30.30 53.39 43.34
C GLN A 32 -31.23 52.28 42.85
N GLN A 33 -32.55 52.52 42.80
CA GLN A 33 -33.52 51.58 42.24
C GLN A 33 -33.30 51.31 40.75
N GLN A 34 -32.80 52.30 39.99
CA GLN A 34 -32.45 52.11 38.57
C GLN A 34 -31.12 51.39 38.37
N GLN A 35 -30.15 51.56 39.28
CA GLN A 35 -28.81 50.96 39.18
C GLN A 35 -28.76 49.52 39.71
N GLN A 36 -29.60 49.16 40.69
CA GLN A 36 -29.63 47.82 41.29
C GLN A 36 -29.87 46.70 40.26
N PRO A 37 -30.86 46.81 39.35
CA PRO A 37 -31.09 45.79 38.32
C PRO A 37 -29.88 45.64 37.38
N GLN A 38 -29.22 46.75 37.02
CA GLN A 38 -28.05 46.72 36.14
C GLN A 38 -26.84 46.06 36.81
N GLN A 39 -26.64 46.29 38.11
CA GLN A 39 -25.58 45.64 38.88
C GLN A 39 -25.83 44.13 39.04
N LEU A 40 -27.08 43.75 39.34
CA LEU A 40 -27.48 42.34 39.42
C LEU A 40 -27.31 41.63 38.07
N GLN A 41 -27.67 42.29 36.96
CA GLN A 41 -27.48 41.77 35.61
C GLN A 41 -25.99 41.57 35.28
N LYS A 42 -25.12 42.53 35.64
CA LYS A 42 -23.66 42.39 35.48
C LYS A 42 -23.09 41.25 36.33
N GLN A 43 -23.58 41.08 37.56
CA GLN A 43 -23.18 39.97 38.43
C GLN A 43 -23.63 38.62 37.88
N LEU A 44 -24.86 38.50 37.37
CA LEU A 44 -25.35 37.29 36.72
C LEU A 44 -24.57 36.96 35.45
N GLN A 45 -24.21 37.95 34.64
CA GLN A 45 -23.34 37.77 33.49
C GLN A 45 -21.96 37.23 33.90
N HIS A 46 -21.36 37.77 34.97
CA HIS A 46 -20.06 37.31 35.46
C HIS A 46 -20.10 35.94 36.13
N GLN A 47 -21.15 35.63 36.91
CA GLN A 47 -21.25 34.36 37.64
C GLN A 47 -21.71 33.20 36.76
N VAL A 48 -22.53 33.46 35.73
CA VAL A 48 -23.18 32.39 34.96
C VAL A 48 -22.71 32.36 33.51
N LEU A 49 -22.69 33.50 32.83
CA LEU A 49 -22.42 33.54 31.40
C LEU A 49 -20.94 33.34 31.09
N HIS A 50 -20.05 34.01 31.84
CA HIS A 50 -18.60 33.91 31.63
C HIS A 50 -18.05 32.48 31.82
N PRO A 51 -18.33 31.77 32.94
CA PRO A 51 -17.85 30.40 33.11
C PRO A 51 -18.43 29.43 32.08
N ARG A 52 -19.67 29.64 31.65
CA ARG A 52 -20.30 28.80 30.61
C ARG A 52 -19.64 28.99 29.25
N LEU A 53 -19.29 30.22 28.88
CA LEU A 53 -18.55 30.50 27.65
C LEU A 53 -17.15 29.88 27.69
N GLN A 54 -16.46 29.95 28.84
CA GLN A 54 -15.16 29.30 29.03
C GLN A 54 -15.25 27.77 28.90
N LEU A 55 -16.28 27.16 29.48
CA LEU A 55 -16.50 25.71 29.36
C LEU A 55 -16.78 25.29 27.90
N VAL A 56 -17.54 26.10 27.16
CA VAL A 56 -17.81 25.85 25.73
C VAL A 56 -16.51 25.96 24.91
N GLN A 57 -15.69 26.98 25.17
CA GLN A 57 -14.37 27.11 24.52
C GLN A 57 -13.45 25.93 24.85
N GLN A 58 -13.42 25.50 26.11
CA GLN A 58 -12.60 24.37 26.53
C GLN A 58 -13.07 23.06 25.86
N GLN A 59 -14.37 22.81 25.77
CA GLN A 59 -14.90 21.65 25.04
C GLN A 59 -14.55 21.70 23.55
N GLN A 60 -14.59 22.88 22.93
CA GLN A 60 -14.19 23.04 21.53
C GLN A 60 -12.69 22.74 21.33
N GLN A 61 -11.82 23.23 22.21
CA GLN A 61 -10.39 22.92 22.18
C GLN A 61 -10.12 21.43 22.36
N LEU A 62 -10.79 20.79 23.32
CA LEU A 62 -10.63 19.34 23.56
C LEU A 62 -11.08 18.52 22.33
N ARG A 63 -12.17 18.92 21.67
CA ARG A 63 -12.64 18.30 20.43
C ARG A 63 -11.61 18.45 19.30
N GLN A 64 -11.01 19.63 19.15
CA GLN A 64 -9.96 19.84 18.16
C GLN A 64 -8.71 18.99 18.45
N GLN A 65 -8.30 18.90 19.71
CA GLN A 65 -7.18 18.03 20.13
C GLN A 65 -7.47 16.55 19.85
N LEU A 66 -8.66 16.06 20.22
CA LEU A 66 -9.10 14.68 19.92
C LEU A 66 -9.14 14.41 18.41
N GLN A 67 -9.61 15.37 17.61
CA GLN A 67 -9.59 15.23 16.15
C GLN A 67 -8.17 15.11 15.61
N GLN A 68 -7.23 15.92 16.09
CA GLN A 68 -5.82 15.88 15.63
C GLN A 68 -5.08 14.63 16.11
N GLN A 69 -5.29 14.20 17.35
CA GLN A 69 -4.57 13.07 17.94
C GLN A 69 -5.11 11.71 17.48
N VAL A 70 -6.42 11.57 17.26
CA VAL A 70 -7.05 10.27 17.00
C VAL A 70 -7.53 10.15 15.56
N LEU A 71 -8.28 11.13 15.07
CA LEU A 71 -8.94 11.01 13.76
C LEU A 71 -7.95 11.13 12.60
N HIS A 72 -7.01 12.06 12.66
CA HIS A 72 -6.07 12.31 11.56
C HIS A 72 -5.06 11.17 11.37
N PRO A 73 -4.39 10.65 12.41
CA PRO A 73 -3.51 9.49 12.27
C PRO A 73 -4.25 8.24 11.80
N ARG A 74 -5.46 8.01 12.31
CA ARG A 74 -6.27 6.86 11.89
C ARG A 74 -6.68 6.95 10.43
N ARG A 75 -7.08 8.14 9.95
CA ARG A 75 -7.34 8.37 8.51
C ARG A 75 -6.08 8.15 7.66
N ARG A 76 -4.92 8.63 8.12
CA ARG A 76 -3.64 8.41 7.44
C ARG A 76 -3.25 6.94 7.37
N LEU A 77 -3.42 6.19 8.46
CA LEU A 77 -3.14 4.74 8.49
C LEU A 77 -4.03 3.97 7.53
N VAL A 78 -5.34 4.29 7.49
CA VAL A 78 -6.27 3.65 6.54
C VAL A 78 -5.90 3.97 5.09
N GLN A 79 -5.53 5.22 4.79
CA GLN A 79 -5.08 5.61 3.45
C GLN A 79 -3.76 4.91 3.06
N GLN A 80 -2.78 4.84 3.98
CA GLN A 80 -1.52 4.14 3.73
C GLN A 80 -1.75 2.65 3.48
N GLN A 81 -2.59 2.00 4.29
CA GLN A 81 -2.90 0.58 4.11
C GLN A 81 -3.61 0.33 2.77
N GLN A 82 -4.53 1.21 2.38
CA GLN A 82 -5.23 1.11 1.10
C GLN A 82 -4.27 1.32 -0.08
N GLN A 83 -3.34 2.27 0.02
CA GLN A 83 -2.33 2.51 -1.00
C GLN A 83 -1.35 1.35 -1.11
N GLN A 84 -0.89 0.77 0.01
CA GLN A 84 -0.07 -0.44 0.02
C GLN A 84 -0.78 -1.62 -0.64
N HIS A 85 -2.08 -1.79 -0.38
CA HIS A 85 -2.85 -2.88 -0.99
C HIS A 85 -3.01 -2.68 -2.50
N GLN A 86 -3.23 -1.44 -2.96
CA GLN A 86 -3.25 -1.11 -4.39
C GLN A 86 -1.89 -1.36 -5.06
N SER A 87 -0.79 -0.95 -4.44
CA SER A 87 0.56 -1.19 -4.97
C SER A 87 0.88 -2.68 -5.06
N ALA A 88 0.57 -3.46 -4.02
CA ALA A 88 0.77 -4.91 -4.03
C ALA A 88 -0.07 -5.60 -5.12
N HIS A 89 -1.32 -5.15 -5.32
CA HIS A 89 -2.17 -5.67 -6.39
C HIS A 89 -1.63 -5.30 -7.78
N GLN A 90 -1.15 -4.07 -7.97
CA GLN A 90 -0.50 -3.67 -9.24
C GLN A 90 0.78 -4.47 -9.51
N GLU A 91 1.60 -4.69 -8.48
CA GLU A 91 2.80 -5.52 -8.60
C GLU A 91 2.46 -6.97 -8.98
N TYR A 92 1.42 -7.53 -8.35
CA TYR A 92 0.92 -8.87 -8.68
C TYR A 92 0.43 -8.94 -10.13
N ILE A 93 -0.38 -7.98 -10.58
CA ILE A 93 -0.83 -7.91 -11.97
C ILE A 93 0.38 -7.82 -12.90
N HIS A 94 1.38 -7.00 -12.60
CA HIS A 94 2.58 -6.88 -13.44
C HIS A 94 3.35 -8.19 -13.52
N LYS A 95 3.53 -8.89 -12.40
CA LYS A 95 4.20 -10.21 -12.36
C LYS A 95 3.43 -11.28 -13.14
N VAL A 96 2.12 -11.34 -12.99
CA VAL A 96 1.27 -12.26 -13.75
C VAL A 96 1.29 -11.93 -15.23
N LEU A 97 1.20 -10.64 -15.59
CA LEU A 97 1.22 -10.20 -16.97
C LEU A 97 2.57 -10.52 -17.63
N LEU A 98 3.69 -10.32 -16.93
CA LEU A 98 4.99 -10.79 -17.40
C LEU A 98 5.05 -12.31 -17.53
N ALA A 99 4.52 -13.08 -16.58
CA ALA A 99 4.50 -14.54 -16.68
C ALA A 99 3.64 -15.04 -17.86
N VAL A 100 2.52 -14.37 -18.14
CA VAL A 100 1.60 -14.71 -19.23
C VAL A 100 2.13 -14.24 -20.60
N PHE A 101 2.64 -13.01 -20.71
CA PHE A 101 3.15 -12.47 -21.99
C PHE A 101 4.56 -12.94 -22.33
N ASN A 102 5.38 -13.33 -21.34
CA ASN A 102 6.70 -13.92 -21.57
C ASN A 102 6.64 -15.45 -21.80
N GLN A 103 5.45 -16.04 -21.74
CA GLN A 103 5.14 -17.22 -22.54
C GLN A 103 4.87 -16.75 -23.97
N GLN A 104 5.94 -16.51 -24.73
CA GLN A 104 5.90 -16.81 -26.15
C GLN A 104 5.64 -18.32 -26.21
N VAL A 105 4.36 -18.71 -26.21
CA VAL A 105 3.95 -20.07 -26.51
C VAL A 105 4.44 -20.26 -27.94
N TYR A 106 5.56 -20.96 -28.13
CA TYR A 106 6.00 -21.36 -29.46
C TYR A 106 4.96 -22.38 -29.92
N VAL A 107 4.00 -21.88 -30.69
CA VAL A 107 2.91 -22.70 -31.22
C VAL A 107 3.41 -23.17 -32.57
N GLN A 108 4.12 -24.30 -32.56
CA GLN A 108 3.92 -25.44 -33.46
C GLN A 108 5.18 -26.25 -33.75
N LEU A 109 6.40 -25.71 -33.60
CA LEU A 109 7.57 -26.48 -34.05
C LEU A 109 8.90 -26.06 -33.41
N GLY A 110 9.62 -27.01 -32.81
CA GLY A 110 11.08 -26.92 -32.68
C GLY A 110 11.70 -27.68 -33.85
N HIS A 111 12.37 -26.99 -34.79
CA HIS A 111 12.85 -27.59 -36.04
C HIS A 111 14.35 -27.39 -36.22
N LEU A 112 15.07 -28.49 -36.41
CA LEU A 112 16.51 -28.51 -36.62
C LEU A 112 16.81 -29.13 -37.99
N PHE A 113 17.34 -28.32 -38.90
CA PHE A 113 17.61 -28.68 -40.30
C PHE A 113 18.90 -28.03 -40.79
N GLY A 114 19.40 -28.50 -41.94
CA GLY A 114 20.68 -28.00 -42.46
C GLY A 114 21.06 -28.58 -43.83
N THR A 115 22.31 -28.37 -44.22
CA THR A 115 22.83 -28.75 -45.55
C THR A 115 22.62 -30.23 -45.88
N TYR A 116 22.84 -31.14 -44.92
CA TYR A 116 22.77 -32.59 -45.15
C TYR A 116 21.38 -33.20 -44.91
N ASN A 117 20.49 -32.48 -44.23
CA ASN A 117 19.07 -32.79 -44.20
C ASN A 117 18.24 -31.50 -44.14
N THR A 118 17.73 -31.09 -45.30
CA THR A 118 16.94 -29.87 -45.47
C THR A 118 15.53 -29.99 -44.90
N ASN A 119 14.99 -31.21 -44.81
CA ASN A 119 13.72 -31.47 -44.14
C ASN A 119 13.87 -31.43 -42.61
N GLY A 120 15.07 -31.72 -42.11
CA GLY A 120 15.40 -31.73 -40.69
C GLY A 120 14.59 -32.73 -39.86
N ILE A 121 14.62 -32.50 -38.55
CA ILE A 121 13.75 -33.15 -37.58
C ILE A 121 12.98 -32.10 -36.80
N ASN A 122 11.79 -32.47 -36.32
CA ASN A 122 10.94 -31.57 -35.56
C ASN A 122 10.45 -32.17 -34.25
N ALA A 123 10.19 -31.30 -33.28
CA ALA A 123 9.37 -31.54 -32.12
C ALA A 123 8.03 -30.80 -32.31
N THR A 124 6.92 -31.52 -32.19
CA THR A 124 5.55 -30.97 -32.33
C THR A 124 4.83 -30.85 -30.99
N ASN A 125 5.33 -31.51 -29.94
CA ASN A 125 4.78 -31.40 -28.59
C ASN A 125 5.17 -30.04 -28.01
N SER A 126 4.20 -29.14 -27.87
CA SER A 126 4.42 -27.77 -27.39
C SER A 126 5.06 -27.71 -25.99
N VAL A 127 4.79 -28.68 -25.11
CA VAL A 127 5.45 -28.76 -23.79
C VAL A 127 6.94 -29.02 -23.96
N VAL A 128 7.31 -29.94 -24.84
CA VAL A 128 8.72 -30.27 -25.13
C VAL A 128 9.41 -29.10 -25.81
N VAL A 129 8.79 -28.49 -26.83
CA VAL A 129 9.34 -27.33 -27.55
C VAL A 129 9.60 -26.15 -26.60
N ASN A 130 8.62 -25.81 -25.75
CA ASN A 130 8.77 -24.73 -24.78
C ASN A 130 9.84 -25.03 -23.72
N ALA A 131 9.96 -26.30 -23.30
CA ALA A 131 11.00 -26.71 -22.36
C ALA A 131 12.39 -26.66 -22.99
N ILE A 132 12.57 -27.06 -24.25
CA ILE A 132 13.81 -26.91 -25.01
C ILE A 132 14.19 -25.42 -25.13
N ALA A 133 13.26 -24.56 -25.58
CA ALA A 133 13.52 -23.13 -25.75
C ALA A 133 13.87 -22.46 -24.41
N THR A 134 13.16 -22.80 -23.35
CA THR A 134 13.45 -22.32 -21.99
C THR A 134 14.85 -22.78 -21.56
N ALA A 135 15.16 -24.07 -21.72
CA ALA A 135 16.44 -24.64 -21.31
C ALA A 135 17.63 -23.98 -22.03
N LEU A 136 17.51 -23.74 -23.33
CA LEU A 136 18.52 -23.01 -24.11
C LEU A 136 18.66 -21.56 -23.65
N ARG A 137 17.56 -20.86 -23.38
CA ARG A 137 17.55 -19.45 -22.93
C ARG A 137 18.11 -19.27 -21.52
N THR A 138 17.80 -20.18 -20.61
CA THR A 138 18.17 -20.08 -19.18
C THR A 138 19.41 -20.89 -18.82
N SER A 139 20.08 -21.50 -19.82
CA SER A 139 21.26 -22.35 -19.61
C SER A 139 21.02 -23.48 -18.60
N SER A 140 19.87 -24.16 -18.71
CA SER A 140 19.52 -25.29 -17.85
C SER A 140 19.47 -26.59 -18.64
N ALA A 141 19.68 -27.72 -17.96
CA ALA A 141 19.56 -29.04 -18.59
C ALA A 141 18.08 -29.41 -18.81
N TYR A 142 17.80 -30.12 -19.89
CA TYR A 142 16.49 -30.68 -20.19
C TYR A 142 16.61 -31.98 -20.99
N SER A 143 15.66 -32.90 -20.80
CA SER A 143 15.46 -34.07 -21.66
C SER A 143 13.98 -34.33 -21.85
N GLY A 144 13.56 -34.61 -23.08
CA GLY A 144 12.18 -34.96 -23.39
C GLY A 144 12.01 -35.49 -24.81
N THR A 145 10.94 -36.25 -25.03
CA THR A 145 10.71 -36.94 -26.30
C THR A 145 9.54 -36.33 -27.06
N SER A 146 9.74 -36.09 -28.35
CA SER A 146 8.70 -35.66 -29.29
C SER A 146 8.95 -36.27 -30.66
N ASN A 147 7.90 -36.74 -31.34
CA ASN A 147 7.99 -37.39 -32.66
C ASN A 147 8.97 -38.58 -32.71
N GLY A 148 9.10 -39.32 -31.60
CA GLY A 148 10.03 -40.45 -31.51
C GLY A 148 11.51 -40.06 -31.36
N VAL A 149 11.82 -38.76 -31.32
CA VAL A 149 13.18 -38.25 -31.05
C VAL A 149 13.25 -37.79 -29.60
N THR A 150 14.27 -38.26 -28.87
CA THR A 150 14.62 -37.71 -27.56
C THR A 150 15.56 -36.54 -27.75
N TRP A 151 15.15 -35.39 -27.23
CA TRP A 151 15.89 -34.14 -27.30
C TRP A 151 16.59 -33.91 -25.97
N TYR A 152 17.86 -33.55 -26.05
CA TYR A 152 18.70 -33.22 -24.92
C TYR A 152 19.18 -31.79 -25.04
N VAL A 153 19.02 -31.03 -23.97
CA VAL A 153 19.64 -29.71 -23.80
C VAL A 153 20.58 -29.77 -22.62
N GLY A 154 21.79 -29.29 -22.79
CA GLY A 154 22.76 -29.23 -21.70
C GLY A 154 24.05 -28.51 -22.10
N THR A 155 24.95 -28.39 -21.13
CA THR A 155 26.22 -27.67 -21.33
C THR A 155 27.23 -28.55 -22.07
N CYS A 156 27.89 -28.00 -23.08
CA CYS A 156 29.06 -28.60 -23.72
C CYS A 156 30.06 -27.50 -24.10
N GLY A 157 31.28 -27.56 -23.55
CA GLY A 157 32.22 -26.45 -23.64
C GLY A 157 31.73 -25.23 -22.86
N SER A 158 31.83 -24.05 -23.47
CA SER A 158 31.43 -22.77 -22.85
C SER A 158 29.99 -22.35 -23.12
N GLY A 159 29.14 -23.22 -23.70
CA GLY A 159 27.73 -22.91 -23.85
C GLY A 159 26.82 -24.11 -24.00
N MET A 160 25.61 -23.85 -24.51
CA MET A 160 24.53 -24.84 -24.60
C MET A 160 24.58 -25.63 -25.89
N GLU A 161 24.25 -26.91 -25.78
CA GLU A 161 24.01 -27.85 -26.88
C GLU A 161 22.54 -28.27 -26.89
N LEU A 162 21.98 -28.39 -28.10
CA LEU A 162 20.78 -29.18 -28.36
C LEU A 162 21.23 -30.43 -29.13
N ALA A 163 20.84 -31.62 -28.69
CA ALA A 163 21.21 -32.89 -29.32
C ALA A 163 20.06 -33.90 -29.35
N SER A 164 20.11 -34.85 -30.30
CA SER A 164 19.14 -35.96 -30.43
C SER A 164 19.64 -37.30 -29.87
N THR A 165 20.87 -37.35 -29.33
CA THR A 165 21.51 -38.59 -28.86
C THR A 165 22.01 -38.47 -27.42
N ALA A 166 22.98 -37.59 -27.16
CA ALA A 166 23.48 -37.28 -25.84
C ALA A 166 24.19 -35.91 -25.83
N VAL A 167 24.15 -35.22 -24.70
CA VAL A 167 24.88 -33.96 -24.50
C VAL A 167 26.39 -34.25 -24.48
N CYS A 168 27.15 -33.41 -25.17
CA CYS A 168 28.60 -33.39 -25.26
C CYS A 168 29.23 -34.70 -25.78
N ALA A 169 28.48 -35.48 -26.54
CA ALA A 169 28.95 -36.71 -27.17
C ALA A 169 29.23 -36.51 -28.67
N CYS A 170 30.25 -37.18 -29.20
CA CYS A 170 30.45 -37.29 -30.64
C CYS A 170 29.60 -38.45 -31.17
N ALA A 171 28.62 -38.15 -32.01
CA ALA A 171 27.69 -39.14 -32.55
C ALA A 171 27.21 -38.71 -33.95
N THR A 172 26.64 -39.65 -34.70
CA THR A 172 25.86 -39.33 -35.90
C THR A 172 24.43 -39.03 -35.48
N GLY A 173 23.87 -37.92 -35.96
CA GLY A 173 22.51 -37.51 -35.63
C GLY A 173 22.34 -36.00 -35.78
N TYR A 174 21.61 -35.40 -34.83
CA TYR A 174 21.31 -33.97 -34.83
C TYR A 174 21.88 -33.34 -33.58
N SER A 175 22.79 -32.39 -33.75
CA SER A 175 23.38 -31.61 -32.66
C SER A 175 23.74 -30.22 -33.15
N ILE A 176 23.56 -29.20 -32.31
CA ILE A 176 24.04 -27.84 -32.58
C ILE A 176 24.69 -27.26 -31.32
N ARG A 177 25.90 -26.72 -31.46
CA ARG A 177 26.75 -26.21 -30.38
C ARG A 177 27.36 -24.84 -30.73
N PRO A 178 26.56 -23.77 -30.78
CA PRO A 178 26.99 -22.47 -31.28
C PRO A 178 28.06 -21.79 -30.40
N CYS A 179 28.36 -22.31 -29.21
CA CYS A 179 29.31 -21.71 -28.28
C CYS A 179 30.41 -22.68 -27.83
N ILE A 180 30.68 -23.78 -28.55
CA ILE A 180 31.65 -24.80 -28.07
C ILE A 180 33.12 -24.33 -28.10
N GLY A 181 33.47 -23.35 -28.92
CA GLY A 181 34.83 -22.81 -29.00
C GLY A 181 35.85 -23.68 -29.75
N GLY A 182 35.39 -24.63 -30.57
CA GLY A 182 36.23 -25.51 -31.40
C GLY A 182 35.45 -26.00 -32.63
N LEU A 183 36.03 -26.91 -33.43
CA LEU A 183 35.43 -27.38 -34.69
C LEU A 183 34.23 -28.33 -34.53
N ASN A 184 33.90 -28.74 -33.30
CA ASN A 184 32.84 -29.70 -33.00
C ASN A 184 31.48 -29.01 -32.83
N TRP A 185 31.09 -28.16 -33.79
CA TRP A 185 29.89 -27.32 -33.75
C TRP A 185 28.56 -28.10 -33.80
N GLY A 186 28.62 -29.42 -34.01
CA GLY A 186 27.47 -30.28 -34.22
C GLY A 186 27.32 -30.70 -35.68
N GLY A 187 26.15 -31.23 -36.01
CA GLY A 187 25.79 -31.72 -37.34
C GLY A 187 24.31 -32.03 -37.45
N VAL A 188 23.75 -31.93 -38.66
CA VAL A 188 22.37 -32.30 -38.96
C VAL A 188 22.41 -33.50 -39.89
N ASP A 189 22.00 -34.67 -39.39
CA ASP A 189 22.11 -35.96 -40.10
C ASP A 189 23.55 -36.33 -40.50
N SER A 190 24.50 -35.93 -39.66
CA SER A 190 25.94 -36.16 -39.87
C SER A 190 26.64 -36.43 -38.55
N THR A 191 27.95 -36.71 -38.61
CA THR A 191 28.79 -36.69 -37.41
C THR A 191 28.75 -35.30 -36.76
N SER A 192 28.77 -35.25 -35.43
CA SER A 192 28.76 -34.00 -34.64
C SER A 192 30.14 -33.46 -34.27
N CYS A 193 31.18 -34.27 -34.45
CA CYS A 193 32.59 -33.91 -34.19
C CYS A 193 33.41 -34.09 -35.47
N SER A 194 34.36 -33.18 -35.70
CA SER A 194 35.08 -33.06 -36.98
C SER A 194 34.14 -33.12 -38.19
N ALA A 195 32.96 -32.51 -38.03
CA ALA A 195 31.89 -32.56 -39.01
C ALA A 195 32.31 -31.81 -40.29
N PRO A 196 31.86 -32.26 -41.47
CA PRO A 196 32.04 -31.50 -42.69
C PRO A 196 31.32 -30.14 -42.60
N SER A 197 31.75 -29.18 -43.42
CA SER A 197 31.16 -27.85 -43.47
C SER A 197 29.68 -27.90 -43.84
N GLN A 198 28.83 -27.30 -43.02
CA GLN A 198 27.39 -27.24 -43.24
C GLN A 198 26.78 -25.99 -42.60
N VAL A 199 25.64 -25.57 -43.15
CA VAL A 199 24.76 -24.59 -42.52
C VAL A 199 23.70 -25.35 -41.73
N MET A 200 23.51 -24.98 -40.47
CA MET A 200 22.52 -25.56 -39.58
C MET A 200 21.61 -24.46 -39.04
N THR A 201 20.32 -24.73 -38.98
CA THR A 201 19.31 -23.80 -38.47
C THR A 201 18.46 -24.50 -37.42
N LEU A 202 18.36 -23.87 -36.26
CA LEU A 202 17.36 -24.19 -35.24
C LEU A 202 16.31 -23.08 -35.28
N SER A 203 15.04 -23.45 -35.48
CA SER A 203 13.93 -22.51 -35.45
C SER A 203 12.86 -22.94 -34.45
N PHE A 204 12.24 -21.94 -33.84
CA PHE A 204 11.06 -22.08 -33.00
C PHE A 204 9.94 -21.25 -33.65
N GLN A 205 8.78 -21.88 -33.82
CA GLN A 205 7.55 -21.27 -34.35
C GLN A 205 6.45 -21.47 -33.32
#